data_AF-A0AAE4PXU8-F1
#
_entry.id   AF-A0AAE4PXU8-F1
#
_cell.length_a   1.000
_cell.length_b   1.000
_cell.length_c   1.000
_cell.angle_alpha   90.00
_cell.angle_beta   90.00
_cell.angle_gamma   90.00
#
_symmetry.space_group_name_H-M   'P 1'
#
loop_
_entity.id
_entity.type
_entity.pdbx_description
1 polymer ?
#
loop_
_entity_poly.entity_id
_entity_poly.type
_entity_poly.pdbx_seq_one_letter_code
_entity_poly.pdbx_strand_id
1 'polypeptide(L)'
;MKFNSYHPLIASLVMLTGQAFISPNLMAQQAAIPQAQPEVYATLDGAVGGISFTSTDRLIFSYHPFYQPKVKVGELLADGKVNPFPNSDWQQCHDPQGKPKDPNTCLNWVLGLRTDDRDRVWLLDSGQAEPRIEPKLVAWDTRKNQLDRIIPLPFPVSIPESQHNDFVISNRHQAIVIADEGIATGPVGDKAALVVVDLITGKSRRVLQGDTSVMPDLKRPLIIDSTSANPKRIDVFVGADGIALDNAQHWLYFAPMNKDKVYRVAMADLLNPDLSPKALSAKVEEYADKPNNGGLSIDSADNLYLTDVGERAIGIIPATGRQYQTYVYDERMVWPDGVSFGKEGYLYTGAAQLPLSAALNNGKAENRPPYYIFRFKPLAAGVPGN
;
A
#
# COMPACT_ATOMS: atom_id res chain seq x y z
N MET A 1 -77.25 37.09 -61.09
CA MET A 1 -75.80 37.12 -60.79
C MET A 1 -75.60 36.83 -59.32
N LYS A 2 -74.82 35.78 -59.04
CA LYS A 2 -74.05 35.43 -57.83
C LYS A 2 -74.71 35.40 -56.43
N PHE A 3 -74.55 34.21 -55.85
CA PHE A 3 -74.82 33.70 -54.51
C PHE A 3 -73.79 34.12 -53.44
N ASN A 4 -74.19 33.88 -52.18
CA ASN A 4 -73.39 33.44 -51.01
C ASN A 4 -72.49 34.46 -50.32
N SER A 5 -72.20 34.45 -49.02
CA SER A 5 -72.67 33.72 -47.81
C SER A 5 -71.89 34.32 -46.64
N TYR A 6 -72.48 34.33 -45.45
CA TYR A 6 -71.85 34.63 -44.15
C TYR A 6 -70.70 33.68 -43.80
N HIS A 7 -69.62 34.18 -43.19
CA HIS A 7 -68.72 33.45 -42.28
C HIS A 7 -68.12 34.39 -41.21
N PRO A 8 -68.11 34.00 -39.91
CA PRO A 8 -67.44 34.73 -38.84
C PRO A 8 -65.99 34.24 -38.65
N LEU A 9 -65.11 35.15 -38.23
CA LEU A 9 -63.71 34.88 -37.89
C LEU A 9 -63.60 34.04 -36.61
N ILE A 10 -63.00 32.85 -36.74
CA ILE A 10 -62.56 32.01 -35.62
C ILE A 10 -61.12 32.41 -35.29
N ALA A 11 -60.87 32.75 -34.03
CA ALA A 11 -59.53 32.94 -33.48
C ALA A 11 -58.87 31.57 -33.23
N SER A 12 -57.75 31.30 -33.90
CA SER A 12 -56.94 30.10 -33.65
C SER A 12 -55.88 30.39 -32.59
N LEU A 13 -56.10 29.83 -31.40
CA LEU A 13 -55.12 29.75 -30.32
C LEU A 13 -54.13 28.61 -30.65
N VAL A 14 -52.87 28.95 -30.94
CA VAL A 14 -51.79 27.95 -31.13
C VAL A 14 -51.28 27.55 -29.74
N MET A 15 -51.67 26.37 -29.26
CA MET A 15 -50.98 25.73 -28.13
C MET A 15 -49.71 25.07 -28.63
N LEU A 16 -48.54 25.65 -28.32
CA LEU A 16 -47.27 24.92 -28.37
C LEU A 16 -47.25 23.91 -27.21
N THR A 17 -47.46 22.64 -27.51
CA THR A 17 -47.13 21.55 -26.59
C THR A 17 -45.61 21.37 -26.59
N GLY A 18 -44.93 21.98 -25.61
CA GLY A 18 -43.54 21.66 -25.32
C GLY A 18 -43.44 20.23 -24.81
N GLN A 19 -43.00 19.30 -25.66
CA GLN A 19 -42.55 17.99 -25.20
C GLN A 19 -41.20 18.19 -24.51
N ALA A 20 -41.21 18.22 -23.19
CA ALA A 20 -40.00 18.05 -22.41
C ALA A 20 -39.46 16.64 -22.69
N PHE A 21 -38.38 16.56 -23.46
CA PHE A 21 -37.56 15.36 -23.52
C PHE A 21 -36.94 15.14 -22.14
N ILE A 22 -37.61 14.36 -21.30
CA ILE A 22 -37.00 13.76 -20.12
C ILE A 22 -35.95 12.81 -20.69
N SER A 23 -34.71 13.27 -20.77
CA SER A 23 -33.57 12.40 -21.01
C SER A 23 -33.56 11.40 -19.85
N PRO A 24 -33.72 10.08 -20.10
CA PRO A 24 -33.54 9.13 -19.03
C PRO A 24 -32.09 9.29 -18.57
N ASN A 25 -31.91 9.67 -17.30
CA ASN A 25 -30.65 9.50 -16.61
C ASN A 25 -30.34 8.01 -16.64
N LEU A 26 -29.63 7.57 -17.68
CA LEU A 26 -28.88 6.33 -17.68
C LEU A 26 -27.79 6.51 -16.63
N MET A 27 -28.13 6.26 -15.37
CA MET A 27 -27.14 5.79 -14.42
C MET A 27 -26.61 4.51 -15.04
N ALA A 28 -25.47 4.60 -15.72
CA ALA A 28 -24.74 3.44 -16.17
C ALA A 28 -24.45 2.61 -14.91
N GLN A 29 -25.21 1.55 -14.73
CA GLN A 29 -24.97 0.58 -13.67
C GLN A 29 -23.57 0.00 -13.97
N GLN A 30 -22.58 0.40 -13.17
CA GLN A 30 -21.21 -0.07 -13.37
C GLN A 30 -21.21 -1.59 -13.29
N ALA A 31 -20.64 -2.22 -14.30
CA ALA A 31 -20.55 -3.67 -14.35
C ALA A 31 -19.73 -4.16 -13.16
N ALA A 32 -20.26 -5.16 -12.44
CA ALA A 32 -19.52 -5.85 -11.40
C ALA A 32 -18.28 -6.50 -12.02
N ILE A 33 -17.12 -6.30 -11.40
CA ILE A 33 -15.89 -6.96 -11.81
C ILE A 33 -15.98 -8.43 -11.39
N PRO A 34 -15.71 -9.40 -12.30
CA PRO A 34 -15.62 -10.80 -11.92
C PRO A 34 -14.55 -11.00 -10.84
N GLN A 35 -14.91 -11.67 -9.74
CA GLN A 35 -13.96 -11.99 -8.68
C GLN A 35 -12.90 -12.96 -9.19
N ALA A 36 -11.63 -12.65 -8.90
CA ALA A 36 -10.52 -13.56 -9.17
C ALA A 36 -10.41 -14.62 -8.07
N GLN A 37 -10.01 -15.82 -8.45
CA GLN A 37 -9.79 -16.92 -7.52
C GLN A 37 -8.33 -16.89 -7.04
N PRO A 38 -8.09 -16.85 -5.72
CA PRO A 38 -6.74 -16.95 -5.19
C PRO A 38 -6.25 -18.40 -5.16
N GLU A 39 -4.94 -18.56 -5.34
CA GLU A 39 -4.23 -19.81 -5.13
C GLU A 39 -3.24 -19.63 -3.98
N VAL A 40 -3.08 -20.64 -3.12
CA VAL A 40 -1.95 -20.66 -2.18
C VAL A 40 -0.69 -20.93 -2.98
N TYR A 41 0.20 -19.94 -3.05
CA TYR A 41 1.50 -20.07 -3.69
C TYR A 41 2.52 -20.74 -2.77
N ALA A 42 2.50 -20.39 -1.49
CA ALA A 42 3.41 -20.94 -0.49
C ALA A 42 2.75 -21.02 0.90
N THR A 43 3.18 -22.02 1.67
CA THR A 43 2.85 -22.19 3.09
C THR A 43 4.13 -22.01 3.91
N LEU A 44 4.08 -21.16 4.92
CA LEU A 44 5.24 -20.73 5.71
C LEU A 44 4.99 -20.93 7.22
N ASP A 45 6.08 -20.87 7.97
CA ASP A 45 6.11 -20.97 9.44
C ASP A 45 6.04 -19.60 10.16
N GLY A 46 6.06 -18.50 9.41
CA GLY A 46 5.99 -17.15 9.94
C GLY A 46 5.20 -16.20 9.05
N ALA A 47 4.68 -15.13 9.65
CA ALA A 47 3.90 -14.10 8.99
C ALA A 47 4.73 -13.37 7.94
N VAL A 48 4.19 -13.21 6.73
CA VAL A 48 4.81 -12.44 5.65
C VAL A 48 4.24 -11.03 5.66
N GLY A 49 5.13 -10.04 5.62
CA GLY A 49 4.78 -8.63 5.42
C GLY A 49 4.87 -8.23 3.95
N GLY A 50 6.02 -7.69 3.56
CA GLY A 50 6.33 -7.30 2.18
C GLY A 50 6.77 -8.47 1.31
N ILE A 51 6.48 -8.39 0.01
CA ILE A 51 6.91 -9.34 -1.02
C ILE A 51 7.45 -8.53 -2.21
N SER A 52 8.56 -8.98 -2.78
CA SER A 52 9.11 -8.42 -4.01
C SER A 52 9.71 -9.51 -4.89
N PHE A 53 9.80 -9.24 -6.19
CA PHE A 53 10.38 -10.14 -7.17
C PHE A 53 11.53 -9.47 -7.91
N THR A 54 12.60 -10.22 -8.13
CA THR A 54 13.67 -9.82 -9.06
C THR A 54 13.26 -10.10 -10.50
N SER A 55 13.97 -9.51 -11.47
CA SER A 55 13.78 -9.80 -12.90
C SER A 55 14.09 -11.26 -13.29
N THR A 56 14.75 -12.01 -12.40
CA THR A 56 15.03 -13.44 -12.52
C THR A 56 14.06 -14.32 -11.71
N ASP A 57 12.88 -13.79 -11.37
CA ASP A 57 11.80 -14.48 -10.66
C ASP A 57 12.12 -14.99 -9.25
N ARG A 58 13.22 -14.52 -8.65
CA ARG A 58 13.50 -14.75 -7.21
C ARG A 58 12.45 -14.02 -6.37
N LEU A 59 11.76 -14.74 -5.49
CA LEU A 59 10.80 -14.20 -4.53
C LEU A 59 11.53 -13.85 -3.23
N ILE A 60 11.62 -12.56 -2.94
CA ILE A 60 12.15 -12.04 -1.68
C ILE A 60 10.99 -11.51 -0.85
N PHE A 61 10.97 -11.79 0.44
CA PHE A 61 9.91 -11.33 1.34
C PHE A 61 10.46 -10.98 2.72
N SER A 62 9.75 -10.12 3.45
CA SER A 62 10.03 -9.86 4.86
C SER A 62 9.09 -10.69 5.73
N TYR A 63 9.61 -11.19 6.85
CA TYR A 63 8.77 -11.66 7.93
C TYR A 63 8.27 -10.47 8.73
N HIS A 64 6.97 -10.44 9.03
CA HIS A 64 6.35 -9.29 9.68
C HIS A 64 6.98 -9.04 11.07
N PRO A 65 7.52 -7.84 11.33
CA PRO A 65 8.41 -7.62 12.44
C PRO A 65 7.71 -7.55 13.82
N PHE A 66 6.37 -7.39 13.87
CA PHE A 66 5.60 -7.57 15.12
C PHE A 66 5.78 -8.95 15.77
N TYR A 67 6.19 -9.97 15.02
CA TYR A 67 6.45 -11.31 15.53
C TYR A 67 7.90 -11.54 15.96
N GLN A 68 8.75 -10.50 15.94
CA GLN A 68 10.17 -10.56 16.32
C GLN A 68 10.92 -11.73 15.65
N PRO A 69 10.83 -11.88 14.31
CA PRO A 69 11.33 -13.06 13.64
C PRO A 69 12.86 -13.13 13.70
N LYS A 70 13.40 -14.34 13.77
CA LYS A 70 14.86 -14.54 13.75
C LYS A 70 15.46 -14.12 12.41
N VAL A 71 14.81 -14.52 11.31
CA VAL A 71 15.08 -14.07 9.95
C VAL A 71 14.12 -12.93 9.64
N LYS A 72 14.63 -11.76 9.27
CA LYS A 72 13.84 -10.55 8.97
C LYS A 72 13.42 -10.58 7.51
N VAL A 73 14.33 -11.00 6.62
CA VAL A 73 14.09 -11.06 5.19
C VAL A 73 14.57 -12.41 4.66
N GLY A 74 13.73 -13.05 3.86
CA GLY A 74 13.97 -14.37 3.29
C GLY A 74 13.80 -14.38 1.77
N GLU A 75 14.54 -15.27 1.12
CA GLU A 75 14.30 -15.70 -0.25
C GLU A 75 13.59 -17.06 -0.21
N LEU A 76 12.41 -17.15 -0.85
CA LEU A 76 11.72 -18.42 -1.02
C LEU A 76 12.27 -19.15 -2.24
N LEU A 77 12.87 -20.32 -2.01
CA LEU A 77 13.42 -21.18 -3.04
C LEU A 77 12.35 -22.07 -3.68
N ALA A 78 12.64 -22.61 -4.85
CA ALA A 78 11.75 -23.50 -5.59
C ALA A 78 11.42 -24.81 -4.85
N ASP A 79 12.29 -25.26 -3.93
CA ASP A 79 12.05 -26.44 -3.08
C ASP A 79 11.22 -26.12 -1.82
N GLY A 80 10.75 -24.88 -1.69
CA GLY A 80 9.96 -24.39 -0.56
C GLY A 80 10.78 -23.97 0.66
N LYS A 81 12.11 -24.08 0.63
CA LYS A 81 12.97 -23.58 1.72
C LYS A 81 13.11 -22.07 1.67
N VAL A 82 13.32 -21.47 2.83
CA VAL A 82 13.60 -20.05 2.99
C VAL A 82 15.07 -19.86 3.34
N ASN A 83 15.81 -19.15 2.49
CA ASN A 83 17.17 -18.71 2.79
C ASN A 83 17.16 -17.28 3.34
N PRO A 84 17.91 -16.96 4.40
CA PRO A 84 18.07 -15.58 4.84
C PRO A 84 18.62 -14.69 3.72
N PHE A 85 17.97 -13.55 3.48
CA PHE A 85 18.40 -12.56 2.51
C PHE A 85 18.79 -11.25 3.23
N PRO A 86 19.92 -10.59 2.87
CA PRO A 86 20.89 -11.02 1.86
C PRO A 86 21.72 -12.23 2.29
N ASN A 87 21.89 -12.45 3.59
CA ASN A 87 22.51 -13.63 4.18
C ASN A 87 22.18 -13.68 5.68
N SER A 88 22.69 -14.72 6.37
CA SER A 88 22.44 -14.94 7.80
C SER A 88 23.08 -13.88 8.71
N ASP A 89 24.23 -13.30 8.33
CA ASP A 89 24.94 -12.32 9.18
C ASP A 89 24.15 -11.00 9.32
N TRP A 90 23.38 -10.64 8.29
CA TRP A 90 22.55 -9.43 8.31
C TRP A 90 21.29 -9.56 9.17
N GLN A 91 20.88 -10.76 9.60
CA GLN A 91 19.58 -10.95 10.26
C GLN A 91 19.55 -10.52 11.74
N GLN A 92 20.68 -10.05 12.29
CA GLN A 92 20.78 -9.70 13.70
C GLN A 92 21.78 -8.55 13.91
N CYS A 93 21.44 -7.64 14.82
CA CYS A 93 22.28 -6.50 15.19
C CYS A 93 23.18 -6.77 16.40
N HIS A 94 23.34 -8.03 16.78
CA HIS A 94 24.28 -8.45 17.82
C HIS A 94 25.15 -9.60 17.29
N ASP A 95 26.41 -9.63 17.71
CA ASP A 95 27.32 -10.74 17.42
C ASP A 95 26.97 -11.99 18.27
N PRO A 96 27.60 -13.16 18.02
CA PRO A 96 27.34 -14.37 18.81
C PRO A 96 27.64 -14.24 20.32
N GLN A 97 28.38 -13.22 20.73
CA GLN A 97 28.69 -12.91 22.14
C GLN A 97 27.70 -11.90 22.74
N GLY A 98 26.72 -11.44 21.95
CA GLY A 98 25.69 -10.50 22.38
C GLY A 98 26.11 -9.03 22.31
N LYS A 99 27.26 -8.70 21.74
CA LYS A 99 27.70 -7.31 21.57
C LYS A 99 27.00 -6.66 20.37
N PRO A 100 26.54 -5.40 20.47
CA PRO A 100 25.98 -4.69 19.32
C PRO A 100 26.95 -4.63 18.14
N LYS A 101 26.43 -4.93 16.94
CA LYS A 101 27.11 -4.72 15.65
C LYS A 101 27.02 -3.26 15.24
N ASP A 102 27.80 -2.87 14.23
CA ASP A 102 27.55 -1.64 13.48
C ASP A 102 26.14 -1.72 12.87
N PRO A 103 25.22 -0.77 13.15
CA PRO A 103 23.88 -0.73 12.56
C PRO A 103 23.84 -0.81 11.04
N ASN A 104 24.92 -0.41 10.34
CA ASN A 104 25.05 -0.50 8.89
C ASN A 104 25.44 -1.90 8.38
N THR A 105 25.58 -2.88 9.28
CA THR A 105 25.95 -4.27 8.95
C THR A 105 24.92 -5.28 9.43
N CYS A 106 23.70 -4.82 9.73
CA CYS A 106 22.59 -5.63 10.21
C CYS A 106 21.23 -5.06 9.81
N LEU A 107 20.20 -5.90 9.93
CA LEU A 107 18.79 -5.58 9.83
C LEU A 107 18.16 -5.66 11.22
N ASN A 108 17.41 -4.63 11.60
CA ASN A 108 16.76 -4.53 12.91
C ASN A 108 15.25 -4.82 12.81
N TRP A 109 14.52 -4.05 12.01
CA TRP A 109 13.07 -4.12 11.89
C TRP A 109 12.66 -3.80 10.44
N VAL A 110 12.60 -4.82 9.59
CA VAL A 110 12.31 -4.66 8.15
C VAL A 110 10.87 -5.08 7.87
N LEU A 111 10.11 -4.23 7.18
CA LEU A 111 8.78 -4.54 6.66
C LEU A 111 8.73 -4.36 5.14
N GLY A 112 8.77 -3.12 4.65
CA GLY A 112 8.77 -2.83 3.22
C GLY A 112 10.04 -3.30 2.51
N LEU A 113 9.86 -3.89 1.32
CA LEU A 113 10.95 -4.15 0.37
C LEU A 113 10.46 -4.06 -1.06
N ARG A 114 11.31 -3.58 -1.96
CA ARG A 114 11.02 -3.41 -3.39
C ARG A 114 12.26 -3.72 -4.21
N THR A 115 12.08 -4.20 -5.43
CA THR A 115 13.19 -4.44 -6.37
C THR A 115 13.14 -3.40 -7.47
N ASP A 116 14.27 -2.79 -7.79
CA ASP A 116 14.35 -1.81 -8.87
C ASP A 116 14.70 -2.43 -10.24
N ASP A 117 14.75 -1.59 -11.27
CA ASP A 117 15.01 -2.01 -12.66
C ASP A 117 16.45 -2.48 -12.92
N ARG A 118 17.31 -2.46 -11.89
CA ARG A 118 18.69 -2.96 -11.92
C ARG A 118 18.87 -4.21 -11.06
N ASP A 119 17.79 -4.82 -10.59
CA ASP A 119 17.78 -5.94 -9.64
C ASP A 119 18.48 -5.64 -8.32
N ARG A 120 18.38 -4.39 -7.85
CA ARG A 120 18.71 -4.08 -6.45
C ARG A 120 17.45 -4.28 -5.62
N VAL A 121 17.53 -5.15 -4.63
CA VAL A 121 16.49 -5.28 -3.62
C VAL A 121 16.75 -4.23 -2.56
N TRP A 122 15.82 -3.30 -2.44
CA TRP A 122 15.79 -2.27 -1.43
C TRP A 122 15.02 -2.79 -0.22
N LEU A 123 15.62 -2.71 0.95
CA LEU A 123 15.06 -3.09 2.24
C LEU A 123 14.86 -1.81 3.06
N LEU A 124 13.64 -1.59 3.56
CA LEU A 124 13.33 -0.50 4.47
C LEU A 124 13.41 -1.01 5.90
N ASP A 125 14.50 -0.68 6.59
CA ASP A 125 14.71 -1.01 8.00
C ASP A 125 14.28 0.18 8.85
N SER A 126 13.14 0.05 9.54
CA SER A 126 12.52 1.11 10.34
C SER A 126 13.15 1.25 11.72
N GLY A 127 14.10 0.37 12.09
CA GLY A 127 14.92 0.50 13.29
C GLY A 127 14.17 0.41 14.62
N GLN A 128 12.99 -0.21 14.65
CA GLN A 128 12.07 -0.20 15.80
C GLN A 128 12.32 -1.28 16.86
N ALA A 129 13.05 -2.36 16.54
CA ALA A 129 13.33 -3.41 17.52
C ALA A 129 14.35 -2.91 18.55
N GLU A 130 14.10 -3.17 19.83
CA GLU A 130 15.00 -2.73 20.90
C GLU A 130 16.33 -3.51 20.92
N PRO A 131 17.48 -2.84 21.08
CA PRO A 131 17.63 -1.38 21.11
C PRO A 131 17.40 -0.75 19.73
N ARG A 132 16.59 0.31 19.68
CA ARG A 132 16.31 1.03 18.42
C ARG A 132 17.60 1.50 17.75
N ILE A 133 17.61 1.46 16.42
CA ILE A 133 18.70 1.99 15.60
C ILE A 133 18.18 3.08 14.66
N GLU A 134 19.08 3.86 14.07
CA GLU A 134 18.71 4.82 13.02
C GLU A 134 18.05 4.07 11.84
N PRO A 135 16.84 4.48 11.40
CA PRO A 135 16.20 3.86 10.25
C PRO A 135 17.03 4.06 8.98
N LYS A 136 16.97 3.09 8.06
CA LYS A 136 17.79 3.11 6.85
C LYS A 136 17.15 2.33 5.71
N LEU A 137 17.45 2.78 4.50
CA LEU A 137 17.28 1.97 3.29
C LEU A 137 18.58 1.22 3.01
N VAL A 138 18.48 -0.07 2.73
CA VAL A 138 19.61 -0.92 2.32
C VAL A 138 19.33 -1.42 0.91
N ALA A 139 20.19 -1.08 -0.05
CA ALA A 139 20.11 -1.61 -1.42
C ALA A 139 21.12 -2.75 -1.58
N TRP A 140 20.64 -3.93 -1.95
CA TRP A 140 21.46 -5.09 -2.23
C TRP A 140 21.42 -5.44 -3.72
N ASP A 141 22.56 -5.37 -4.41
CA ASP A 141 22.70 -5.77 -5.82
C ASP A 141 22.64 -7.30 -5.89
N THR A 142 21.55 -7.84 -6.40
CA THR A 142 21.33 -9.29 -6.45
C THR A 142 22.08 -9.98 -7.60
N ARG A 143 22.56 -9.22 -8.60
CA ARG A 143 23.35 -9.76 -9.71
C ARG A 143 24.79 -10.01 -9.28
N LYS A 144 25.34 -9.11 -8.47
CA LYS A 144 26.69 -9.24 -7.88
C LYS A 144 26.68 -9.90 -6.51
N ASN A 145 25.51 -10.04 -5.90
CA ASN A 145 25.30 -10.49 -4.54
C ASN A 145 26.15 -9.71 -3.51
N GLN A 146 26.04 -8.39 -3.56
CA GLN A 146 26.77 -7.50 -2.65
C GLN A 146 25.93 -6.29 -2.27
N LEU A 147 26.29 -5.65 -1.16
CA LEU A 147 25.76 -4.35 -0.79
C LEU A 147 26.04 -3.32 -1.90
N ASP A 148 25.01 -2.64 -2.40
CA ASP A 148 25.15 -1.50 -3.31
C ASP A 148 25.35 -0.21 -2.51
N ARG A 149 24.42 0.08 -1.58
CA ARG A 149 24.47 1.27 -0.72
C ARG A 149 23.53 1.17 0.47
N ILE A 150 23.78 2.05 1.43
CA ILE A 150 22.89 2.33 2.55
C ILE A 150 22.56 3.82 2.52
N ILE A 151 21.28 4.16 2.70
CA ILE A 151 20.82 5.54 2.86
C ILE A 151 20.21 5.66 4.25
N PRO A 152 20.87 6.34 5.20
CA PRO A 152 20.28 6.60 6.51
C PRO A 152 19.10 7.57 6.40
N LEU A 153 18.14 7.43 7.30
CA LEU A 153 16.99 8.33 7.43
C LEU A 153 17.06 9.00 8.81
N PRO A 154 18.00 9.95 9.02
CA PRO A 154 18.22 10.56 10.33
C PRO A 154 17.11 11.54 10.70
N PHE A 155 17.13 12.06 11.93
CA PHE A 155 16.35 13.26 12.28
C PHE A 155 16.77 14.44 11.37
N PRO A 156 15.84 15.29 10.88
CA PRO A 156 14.40 15.35 11.17
C PRO A 156 13.51 14.51 10.23
N VAL A 157 14.09 13.65 9.41
CA VAL A 157 13.34 12.83 8.44
C VAL A 157 12.59 11.72 9.17
N SER A 158 13.29 11.02 10.06
CA SER A 158 12.68 10.10 11.03
C SER A 158 12.55 10.79 12.39
N ILE A 159 11.41 10.58 13.04
CA ILE A 159 11.10 11.06 14.39
C ILE A 159 10.82 9.86 15.30
N PRO A 160 10.74 10.03 16.64
CA PRO A 160 10.51 8.89 17.55
C PRO A 160 9.25 8.08 17.25
N GLU A 161 8.22 8.74 16.69
CA GLU A 161 6.95 8.14 16.29
C GLU A 161 6.96 7.53 14.88
N SER A 162 8.05 7.67 14.13
CA SER A 162 8.16 7.11 12.79
C SER A 162 8.08 5.59 12.82
N GLN A 163 7.27 5.04 11.93
CA GLN A 163 7.26 3.64 11.54
C GLN A 163 7.18 3.61 10.01
N HIS A 164 8.36 3.64 9.37
CA HIS A 164 8.47 3.56 7.92
C HIS A 164 7.98 2.17 7.47
N ASN A 165 6.83 2.10 6.83
CA ASN A 165 6.15 0.83 6.55
C ASN A 165 6.50 0.31 5.15
N ASP A 166 6.13 1.07 4.11
CA ASP A 166 6.27 0.69 2.71
C ASP A 166 6.81 1.86 1.88
N PHE A 167 7.21 1.60 0.65
CA PHE A 167 7.76 2.60 -0.25
C PHE A 167 7.62 2.21 -1.72
N VAL A 168 7.78 3.21 -2.58
CA VAL A 168 7.87 3.04 -4.04
C VAL A 168 9.21 3.56 -4.56
N ILE A 169 9.67 2.99 -5.66
CA ILE A 169 10.90 3.41 -6.35
C ILE A 169 10.51 4.04 -7.69
N SER A 170 10.91 5.30 -7.90
CA SER A 170 10.82 5.96 -9.19
C SER A 170 12.19 6.03 -9.87
N ASN A 171 12.42 5.14 -10.83
CA ASN A 171 13.61 5.21 -11.68
C ASN A 171 13.57 6.41 -12.63
N ARG A 172 12.38 6.86 -13.03
CA ARG A 172 12.22 8.07 -13.86
C ARG A 172 12.72 9.32 -13.14
N HIS A 173 12.35 9.47 -11.88
CA HIS A 173 12.68 10.66 -11.08
C HIS A 173 13.92 10.47 -10.21
N GLN A 174 14.54 9.28 -10.22
CA GLN A 174 15.63 8.89 -9.32
C GLN A 174 15.28 9.19 -7.85
N ALA A 175 14.10 8.73 -7.42
CA ALA A 175 13.60 8.98 -6.08
C ALA A 175 12.95 7.73 -5.47
N ILE A 176 13.00 7.63 -4.14
CA ILE A 176 12.14 6.75 -3.34
C ILE A 176 11.14 7.62 -2.60
N VAL A 177 9.90 7.15 -2.48
CA VAL A 177 8.91 7.73 -1.57
C VAL A 177 8.46 6.67 -0.59
N ILE A 178 8.58 6.95 0.70
CA ILE A 178 8.24 6.08 1.82
C ILE A 178 6.95 6.60 2.47
N ALA A 179 6.06 5.68 2.82
CA ALA A 179 4.95 5.91 3.72
C ALA A 179 5.44 5.75 5.17
N ASP A 180 5.33 6.82 5.96
CA ASP A 180 5.60 6.78 7.39
C ASP A 180 4.28 6.88 8.15
N GLU A 181 3.89 5.77 8.77
CA GLU A 181 2.58 5.63 9.40
C GLU A 181 2.41 6.54 10.61
N GLY A 182 3.51 6.97 11.23
CA GLY A 182 3.49 7.72 12.49
C GLY A 182 2.97 6.91 13.68
N ILE A 183 2.99 5.57 13.61
CA ILE A 183 2.61 4.67 14.70
C ILE A 183 3.81 4.49 15.64
N ALA A 184 4.03 5.45 16.51
CA ALA A 184 4.58 5.12 17.81
C ALA A 184 4.06 6.13 18.84
N THR A 185 3.30 5.64 19.82
CA THR A 185 2.94 6.36 21.06
C THR A 185 2.11 7.66 20.95
N GLY A 186 1.63 8.06 19.77
CA GLY A 186 0.90 9.31 19.56
C GLY A 186 -0.64 9.20 19.61
N PRO A 187 -1.38 10.13 20.26
CA PRO A 187 -2.84 10.06 20.40
C PRO A 187 -3.64 10.68 19.24
N VAL A 188 -3.00 11.40 18.31
CA VAL A 188 -3.69 12.19 17.26
C VAL A 188 -3.36 11.72 15.83
N GLY A 189 -2.27 10.99 15.65
CA GLY A 189 -1.80 10.56 14.32
C GLY A 189 -1.16 11.68 13.47
N ASP A 190 -0.92 12.86 14.06
CA ASP A 190 -0.31 14.04 13.40
C ASP A 190 1.17 13.87 13.03
N LYS A 191 1.74 12.71 13.41
CA LYS A 191 3.10 12.32 13.07
C LYS A 191 3.17 11.55 11.76
N ALA A 192 2.07 11.02 11.23
CA ALA A 192 2.08 10.38 9.91
C ALA A 192 2.57 11.35 8.83
N ALA A 193 3.33 10.85 7.86
CA ALA A 193 3.95 11.64 6.81
C ALA A 193 4.29 10.79 5.58
N LEU A 194 4.78 11.46 4.53
CA LEU A 194 5.58 10.80 3.50
C LEU A 194 7.05 11.22 3.66
N VAL A 195 7.98 10.36 3.26
CA VAL A 195 9.40 10.70 3.16
C VAL A 195 9.86 10.53 1.72
N VAL A 196 10.42 11.60 1.15
CA VAL A 196 11.05 11.56 -0.18
C VAL A 196 12.55 11.40 -0.01
N VAL A 197 13.16 10.50 -0.77
CA VAL A 197 14.60 10.26 -0.82
C VAL A 197 15.08 10.45 -2.25
N ASP A 198 16.07 11.32 -2.45
CA ASP A 198 16.76 11.50 -3.72
C ASP A 198 17.85 10.41 -3.86
N LEU A 199 17.74 9.57 -4.89
CA LEU A 199 18.65 8.43 -5.09
C LEU A 199 20.03 8.84 -5.65
N ILE A 200 20.16 10.05 -6.19
CA ILE A 200 21.43 10.58 -6.70
C ILE A 200 22.28 11.08 -5.54
N THR A 201 21.67 11.84 -4.62
CA THR A 201 22.38 12.51 -3.52
C THR A 201 22.28 11.79 -2.18
N GLY A 202 21.31 10.89 -2.02
CA GLY A 202 20.98 10.25 -0.74
C GLY A 202 20.26 11.17 0.25
N LYS A 203 19.96 12.43 -0.11
CA LYS A 203 19.24 13.35 0.77
C LYS A 203 17.77 12.96 0.85
N SER A 204 17.19 13.11 2.03
CA SER A 204 15.78 12.86 2.27
C SER A 204 15.07 14.05 2.90
N ARG A 205 13.74 14.09 2.73
CA ARG A 205 12.87 15.08 3.35
C ARG A 205 11.56 14.44 3.79
N ARG A 206 11.09 14.85 4.96
CA ARG A 206 9.76 14.55 5.47
C ARG A 206 8.78 15.59 4.94
N VAL A 207 7.69 15.14 4.34
CA VAL A 207 6.66 15.98 3.70
C VAL A 207 5.26 15.54 4.12
N LEU A 208 4.29 16.45 3.99
CA LEU A 208 2.89 16.21 4.36
C LEU A 208 2.67 15.77 5.81
N GLN A 209 3.64 15.92 6.72
CA GLN A 209 3.45 15.51 8.11
C GLN A 209 2.21 16.20 8.71
N GLY A 210 1.28 15.42 9.26
CA GLY A 210 0.05 15.90 9.88
C GLY A 210 -0.97 16.49 8.90
N ASP A 211 -0.73 16.34 7.59
CA ASP A 211 -1.73 16.67 6.58
C ASP A 211 -2.91 15.69 6.67
N THR A 212 -4.13 16.16 6.41
CA THR A 212 -5.32 15.29 6.44
C THR A 212 -5.13 14.05 5.56
N SER A 213 -4.43 14.15 4.43
CA SER A 213 -4.22 13.05 3.48
C SER A 213 -3.33 11.92 4.00
N VAL A 214 -2.55 12.13 5.06
CA VAL A 214 -1.68 11.09 5.66
C VAL A 214 -2.13 10.66 7.05
N MET A 215 -2.97 11.44 7.72
CA MET A 215 -3.43 11.11 9.07
C MET A 215 -4.57 10.08 9.07
N PRO A 216 -4.66 9.25 10.13
CA PRO A 216 -5.84 8.42 10.37
C PRO A 216 -7.07 9.26 10.76
N ASP A 217 -8.26 8.73 10.50
CA ASP A 217 -9.52 9.12 11.14
C ASP A 217 -9.70 8.30 12.43
N LEU A 218 -9.59 8.99 13.57
CA LEU A 218 -9.70 8.38 14.91
C LEU A 218 -11.11 7.87 15.24
N LYS A 219 -12.10 8.10 14.37
CA LYS A 219 -13.45 7.53 14.50
C LYS A 219 -13.61 6.20 13.76
N ARG A 220 -12.59 5.76 13.03
CA ARG A 220 -12.60 4.54 12.21
C ARG A 220 -11.61 3.51 12.79
N PRO A 221 -11.97 2.81 13.88
CA PRO A 221 -11.14 1.72 14.37
C PRO A 221 -11.08 0.59 13.34
N LEU A 222 -10.16 -0.34 13.55
CA LEU A 222 -10.14 -1.56 12.76
C LEU A 222 -11.24 -2.49 13.26
N ILE A 223 -12.01 -3.04 12.33
CA ILE A 223 -13.04 -4.06 12.59
C ILE A 223 -12.66 -5.29 11.80
N ILE A 224 -12.45 -6.41 12.50
CA ILE A 224 -12.07 -7.69 11.91
C ILE A 224 -13.30 -8.57 11.80
N ASP A 225 -13.50 -9.16 10.64
CA ASP A 225 -14.62 -10.00 10.24
C ASP A 225 -15.96 -9.30 10.56
N SER A 226 -16.20 -8.10 9.99
CA SER A 226 -17.31 -7.21 10.39
C SER A 226 -18.69 -7.83 10.19
N THR A 227 -18.83 -8.75 9.23
CA THR A 227 -20.07 -9.48 8.93
C THR A 227 -20.22 -10.78 9.72
N SER A 228 -19.24 -11.14 10.57
CA SER A 228 -19.29 -12.37 11.38
C SER A 228 -20.20 -12.22 12.60
N ALA A 229 -20.49 -13.32 13.28
CA ALA A 229 -21.27 -13.31 14.52
C ALA A 229 -20.57 -12.59 15.68
N ASN A 230 -19.23 -12.49 15.65
CA ASN A 230 -18.41 -11.91 16.71
C ASN A 230 -17.29 -11.04 16.10
N PRO A 231 -17.63 -9.88 15.51
CA PRO A 231 -16.62 -8.99 14.95
C PRO A 231 -15.69 -8.49 16.04
N LYS A 232 -14.38 -8.41 15.74
CA LYS A 232 -13.38 -7.92 16.70
C LYS A 232 -13.03 -6.46 16.39
N ARG A 233 -13.13 -5.59 17.40
CA ARG A 233 -12.68 -4.20 17.33
C ARG A 233 -11.25 -4.06 17.84
N ILE A 234 -10.42 -3.32 17.12
CA ILE A 234 -9.05 -2.98 17.53
C ILE A 234 -8.88 -1.46 17.39
N ASP A 235 -8.70 -0.77 18.52
CA ASP A 235 -8.51 0.69 18.57
C ASP A 235 -7.03 1.05 18.33
N VAL A 236 -6.57 0.77 17.12
CA VAL A 236 -5.28 1.23 16.58
C VAL A 236 -5.56 2.09 15.36
N PHE A 237 -4.86 3.22 15.28
CA PHE A 237 -5.06 4.24 14.26
C PHE A 237 -3.74 4.52 13.56
N VAL A 238 -3.69 4.12 12.30
CA VAL A 238 -2.51 4.09 11.46
C VAL A 238 -2.66 5.11 10.35
N GLY A 239 -1.65 5.98 10.21
CA GLY A 239 -1.56 6.97 9.14
C GLY A 239 -1.20 6.33 7.79
N ALA A 240 -0.49 7.09 6.96
CA ALA A 240 -0.07 6.65 5.63
C ALA A 240 0.66 5.29 5.69
N ASP A 241 0.06 4.29 5.06
CA ASP A 241 0.54 2.91 5.00
C ASP A 241 0.64 2.53 3.52
N GLY A 242 -0.51 2.22 2.91
CA GLY A 242 -0.57 1.84 1.51
C GLY A 242 -0.06 2.94 0.59
N ILE A 243 0.87 2.58 -0.30
CA ILE A 243 1.49 3.47 -1.28
C ILE A 243 1.72 2.75 -2.61
N ALA A 244 1.42 3.39 -3.73
CA ALA A 244 1.64 2.85 -5.06
C ALA A 244 2.01 3.95 -6.06
N LEU A 245 2.80 3.62 -7.07
CA LEU A 245 3.24 4.52 -8.13
C LEU A 245 2.69 4.00 -9.46
N ASP A 246 1.99 4.85 -10.21
CA ASP A 246 1.49 4.45 -11.53
C ASP A 246 2.62 4.08 -12.49
N ASN A 247 2.27 3.34 -13.55
CA ASN A 247 3.25 2.87 -14.52
C ASN A 247 3.98 4.03 -15.23
N ALA A 248 3.31 5.17 -15.40
CA ALA A 248 3.90 6.39 -15.97
C ALA A 248 4.84 7.14 -15.01
N GLN A 249 4.87 6.74 -13.73
CA GLN A 249 5.52 7.43 -12.63
C GLN A 249 5.15 8.92 -12.58
N HIS A 250 3.87 9.22 -12.84
CA HIS A 250 3.28 10.54 -12.78
C HIS A 250 2.55 10.74 -11.46
N TRP A 251 1.70 9.79 -11.06
CA TRP A 251 0.93 9.88 -9.82
C TRP A 251 1.45 8.92 -8.76
N LEU A 252 1.68 9.46 -7.57
CA LEU A 252 1.78 8.69 -6.34
C LEU A 252 0.39 8.55 -5.73
N TYR A 253 -0.04 7.33 -5.50
CA TYR A 253 -1.24 6.98 -4.74
C TYR A 253 -0.82 6.61 -3.33
N PHE A 254 -1.56 7.10 -2.33
CA PHE A 254 -1.30 6.77 -0.94
C PHE A 254 -2.58 6.83 -0.12
N ALA A 255 -2.59 6.09 0.98
CA ALA A 255 -3.75 5.90 1.81
C ALA A 255 -3.35 5.78 3.28
N PRO A 256 -3.95 6.58 4.18
CA PRO A 256 -3.94 6.25 5.59
C PRO A 256 -4.73 4.97 5.80
N MET A 257 -4.23 4.01 6.59
CA MET A 257 -4.94 2.76 6.82
C MET A 257 -6.32 3.00 7.41
N ASN A 258 -6.41 3.79 8.48
CA ASN A 258 -7.67 4.13 9.14
C ASN A 258 -8.31 5.35 8.48
N LYS A 259 -8.71 5.27 7.21
CA LYS A 259 -9.46 6.33 6.53
C LYS A 259 -10.28 5.78 5.38
N ASP A 260 -11.30 6.51 4.95
CA ASP A 260 -12.19 6.12 3.87
C ASP A 260 -11.79 6.64 2.49
N LYS A 261 -10.61 7.26 2.36
CA LYS A 261 -10.12 7.86 1.10
C LYS A 261 -8.75 7.34 0.70
N VAL A 262 -8.60 7.03 -0.58
CA VAL A 262 -7.29 7.04 -1.27
C VAL A 262 -7.00 8.47 -1.72
N TYR A 263 -5.77 8.91 -1.54
CA TYR A 263 -5.25 10.17 -2.06
C TYR A 263 -4.25 9.95 -3.18
N ARG A 264 -4.00 10.99 -3.97
CA ARG A 264 -2.88 11.01 -4.90
C ARG A 264 -2.26 12.40 -5.02
N VAL A 265 -0.99 12.43 -5.42
CA VAL A 265 -0.25 13.67 -5.72
C VAL A 265 0.67 13.44 -6.91
N ALA A 266 0.84 14.46 -7.74
CA ALA A 266 1.78 14.39 -8.85
C ALA A 266 3.22 14.29 -8.29
N MET A 267 4.01 13.35 -8.83
CA MET A 267 5.41 13.18 -8.45
C MET A 267 6.22 14.46 -8.65
N ALA A 268 5.94 15.23 -9.72
CA ALA A 268 6.61 16.50 -9.96
C ALA A 268 6.38 17.53 -8.83
N ASP A 269 5.17 17.59 -8.27
CA ASP A 269 4.84 18.47 -7.14
C ASP A 269 5.46 17.92 -5.84
N LEU A 270 5.28 16.63 -5.56
CA LEU A 270 5.82 15.99 -4.36
C LEU A 270 7.34 16.11 -4.28
N LEU A 271 8.04 16.02 -5.41
CA LEU A 271 9.48 16.10 -5.50
C LEU A 271 10.01 17.54 -5.57
N ASN A 272 9.16 18.56 -5.67
CA ASN A 272 9.59 19.95 -5.75
C ASN A 272 9.96 20.52 -4.35
N PRO A 273 11.25 20.82 -4.08
CA PRO A 273 11.67 21.35 -2.77
C PRO A 273 11.22 22.80 -2.54
N ASP A 274 10.79 23.51 -3.57
CA ASP A 274 10.39 24.92 -3.47
C ASP A 274 8.93 25.09 -3.04
N LEU A 275 8.14 24.01 -3.02
CA LEU A 275 6.77 24.05 -2.51
C LEU A 275 6.77 24.11 -0.98
N SER A 276 6.14 25.16 -0.43
CA SER A 276 5.80 25.18 1.00
C SER A 276 4.88 24.00 1.36
N PRO A 277 4.87 23.55 2.64
CA PRO A 277 3.97 22.48 3.08
C PRO A 277 2.50 22.73 2.72
N LYS A 278 2.02 23.98 2.86
CA LYS A 278 0.65 24.37 2.50
C LYS A 278 0.40 24.30 0.98
N ALA A 279 1.39 24.69 0.18
CA ALA A 279 1.28 24.62 -1.27
C ALA A 279 1.26 23.17 -1.77
N LEU A 280 2.09 22.29 -1.19
CA LEU A 280 2.07 20.86 -1.48
C LEU A 280 0.76 20.19 -1.04
N SER A 281 0.28 20.49 0.17
CA SER A 281 -1.01 20.02 0.68
C SER A 281 -2.16 20.34 -0.30
N ALA A 282 -2.20 21.57 -0.84
CA ALA A 282 -3.21 21.98 -1.81
C ALA A 282 -3.13 21.27 -3.18
N LYS A 283 -2.09 20.48 -3.44
CA LYS A 283 -1.92 19.65 -4.65
C LYS A 283 -2.36 18.20 -4.45
N VAL A 284 -2.66 17.79 -3.22
CA VAL A 284 -3.15 16.44 -2.95
C VAL A 284 -4.62 16.34 -3.36
N GLU A 285 -4.93 15.30 -4.14
CA GLU A 285 -6.28 15.01 -4.62
C GLU A 285 -6.87 13.81 -3.87
N GLU A 286 -8.14 13.92 -3.46
CA GLU A 286 -8.94 12.72 -3.16
C GLU A 286 -9.18 11.93 -4.46
N TYR A 287 -8.84 10.65 -4.46
CA TYR A 287 -8.93 9.80 -5.64
C TYR A 287 -10.20 8.95 -5.66
N ALA A 288 -10.45 8.21 -4.58
CA ALA A 288 -11.52 7.22 -4.48
C ALA A 288 -11.87 6.91 -3.01
N ASP A 289 -13.06 6.39 -2.79
CA ASP A 289 -13.48 5.83 -1.50
C ASP A 289 -12.90 4.42 -1.31
N LYS A 290 -12.61 4.05 -0.06
CA LYS A 290 -12.03 2.74 0.30
C LYS A 290 -12.44 2.27 1.71
N PRO A 291 -12.32 0.97 2.02
CA PRO A 291 -12.31 0.47 3.39
C PRO A 291 -10.99 0.83 4.11
N ASN A 292 -10.83 0.35 5.35
CA ASN A 292 -9.50 0.35 5.96
C ASN A 292 -8.58 -0.59 5.16
N ASN A 293 -7.36 -0.15 4.83
CA ASN A 293 -6.47 -0.95 4.00
C ASN A 293 -5.01 -0.84 4.46
N GLY A 294 -4.22 -1.88 4.19
CA GLY A 294 -2.77 -1.86 4.35
C GLY A 294 -2.10 -1.50 3.01
N GLY A 295 -1.34 -2.43 2.44
CA GLY A 295 -0.65 -2.26 1.16
C GLY A 295 -1.53 -1.87 -0.03
N LEU A 296 -0.88 -1.20 -1.00
CA LEU A 296 -1.42 -0.86 -2.31
C LEU A 296 -0.52 -1.42 -3.42
N SER A 297 -1.11 -1.71 -4.58
CA SER A 297 -0.38 -1.89 -5.84
C SER A 297 -1.25 -1.45 -7.01
N ILE A 298 -0.66 -1.17 -8.17
CA ILE A 298 -1.39 -0.63 -9.33
C ILE A 298 -0.95 -1.30 -10.62
N ASP A 299 -1.91 -1.72 -11.46
CA ASP A 299 -1.59 -2.33 -12.75
C ASP A 299 -1.33 -1.29 -13.85
N SER A 300 -0.92 -1.77 -15.03
CA SER A 300 -0.63 -0.93 -16.21
C SER A 300 -1.86 -0.28 -16.83
N ALA A 301 -3.07 -0.63 -16.39
CA ALA A 301 -4.33 0.01 -16.77
C ALA A 301 -4.86 0.95 -15.66
N ASP A 302 -4.00 1.30 -14.69
CA ASP A 302 -4.26 2.16 -13.54
C ASP A 302 -5.35 1.63 -12.58
N ASN A 303 -5.64 0.32 -12.60
CA ASN A 303 -6.50 -0.28 -11.59
C ASN A 303 -5.70 -0.46 -10.29
N LEU A 304 -6.21 0.13 -9.21
CA LEU A 304 -5.56 0.11 -7.91
C LEU A 304 -6.06 -1.08 -7.09
N TYR A 305 -5.15 -1.91 -6.62
CA TYR A 305 -5.38 -3.04 -5.74
C TYR A 305 -5.01 -2.65 -4.31
N LEU A 306 -5.79 -3.11 -3.34
CA LEU A 306 -5.56 -2.81 -1.93
C LEU A 306 -5.88 -4.00 -1.03
N THR A 307 -5.10 -4.16 0.04
CA THR A 307 -5.36 -5.19 1.05
C THR A 307 -6.47 -4.73 1.99
N ASP A 308 -7.64 -5.37 1.97
CA ASP A 308 -8.78 -4.99 2.80
C ASP A 308 -8.58 -5.49 4.23
N VAL A 309 -8.22 -4.56 5.12
CA VAL A 309 -7.84 -4.87 6.49
C VAL A 309 -9.09 -5.16 7.30
N GLY A 310 -9.24 -6.45 7.64
CA GLY A 310 -10.32 -6.97 8.46
C GLY A 310 -11.26 -7.92 7.73
N GLU A 311 -11.27 -7.91 6.39
CA GLU A 311 -12.28 -8.64 5.60
C GLU A 311 -11.73 -9.83 4.79
N ARG A 312 -10.46 -10.19 5.02
CA ARG A 312 -9.79 -11.33 4.36
C ARG A 312 -9.83 -11.29 2.83
N ALA A 313 -9.66 -10.08 2.31
CA ALA A 313 -9.87 -9.81 0.90
C ALA A 313 -8.82 -8.86 0.31
N ILE A 314 -8.64 -8.98 -1.01
CA ILE A 314 -8.04 -7.92 -1.83
C ILE A 314 -9.17 -7.20 -2.54
N GLY A 315 -9.19 -5.87 -2.41
CA GLY A 315 -10.07 -5.00 -3.15
C GLY A 315 -9.44 -4.50 -4.44
N ILE A 316 -10.28 -3.97 -5.32
CA ILE A 316 -9.88 -3.26 -6.53
C ILE A 316 -10.68 -1.96 -6.68
N ILE A 317 -9.99 -0.90 -7.06
CA ILE A 317 -10.56 0.38 -7.49
C ILE A 317 -10.15 0.54 -8.96
N PRO A 318 -10.97 0.10 -9.93
CA PRO A 318 -10.68 0.29 -11.33
C PRO A 318 -10.54 1.78 -11.69
N ALA A 319 -9.61 2.09 -12.59
CA ALA A 319 -9.40 3.45 -13.09
C ALA A 319 -10.68 4.04 -13.69
N THR A 320 -11.47 3.18 -14.33
CA THR A 320 -12.81 3.48 -14.78
C THR A 320 -13.77 3.47 -13.59
N GLY A 321 -14.36 4.62 -13.29
CA GLY A 321 -15.39 4.74 -12.26
C GLY A 321 -14.90 4.97 -10.85
N ARG A 322 -13.68 4.52 -10.51
CA ARG A 322 -13.02 4.75 -9.20
C ARG A 322 -13.89 4.34 -8.01
N GLN A 323 -14.57 3.20 -8.14
CA GLN A 323 -15.40 2.62 -7.09
C GLN A 323 -14.77 1.32 -6.59
N TYR A 324 -14.58 1.24 -5.28
CA TYR A 324 -14.09 0.02 -4.63
C TYR A 324 -15.03 -1.17 -4.89
N GLN A 325 -14.44 -2.32 -5.19
CA GLN A 325 -15.10 -3.62 -5.24
C GLN A 325 -14.20 -4.69 -4.61
N THR A 326 -14.77 -5.63 -3.88
CA THR A 326 -14.03 -6.83 -3.44
C THR A 326 -13.65 -7.67 -4.65
N TYR A 327 -12.36 -7.95 -4.82
CA TYR A 327 -11.84 -8.64 -6.00
C TYR A 327 -11.47 -10.10 -5.73
N VAL A 328 -10.82 -10.36 -4.60
CA VAL A 328 -10.34 -11.69 -4.18
C VAL A 328 -10.70 -11.88 -2.73
N TYR A 329 -11.11 -13.09 -2.36
CA TYR A 329 -11.38 -13.48 -0.98
C TYR A 329 -10.90 -14.91 -0.74
N ASP A 330 -10.32 -15.17 0.43
CA ASP A 330 -10.07 -16.51 0.94
C ASP A 330 -10.19 -16.49 2.46
N GLU A 331 -10.88 -17.46 3.06
CA GLU A 331 -11.07 -17.51 4.51
C GLU A 331 -9.74 -17.59 5.28
N ARG A 332 -8.67 -18.07 4.66
CA ARG A 332 -7.34 -18.19 5.27
C ARG A 332 -6.53 -16.90 5.17
N MET A 333 -6.97 -15.92 4.38
CA MET A 333 -6.31 -14.63 4.18
C MET A 333 -6.55 -13.69 5.36
N VAL A 334 -6.27 -14.14 6.58
CA VAL A 334 -6.43 -13.29 7.78
C VAL A 334 -5.39 -12.19 7.75
N TRP A 335 -5.84 -10.96 7.48
CA TRP A 335 -5.00 -9.78 7.28
C TRP A 335 -4.02 -9.94 6.10
N PRO A 336 -4.47 -9.69 4.85
CA PRO A 336 -3.53 -9.48 3.77
C PRO A 336 -2.68 -8.23 4.07
N ASP A 337 -1.36 -8.34 3.92
CA ASP A 337 -0.42 -7.30 4.38
C ASP A 337 0.07 -6.44 3.20
N GLY A 338 1.19 -6.83 2.57
CA GLY A 338 1.63 -6.29 1.29
C GLY A 338 0.93 -6.96 0.10
N VAL A 339 0.87 -6.24 -1.02
CA VAL A 339 0.46 -6.75 -2.33
C VAL A 339 1.45 -6.27 -3.39
N SER A 340 1.96 -7.19 -4.21
CA SER A 340 2.95 -6.85 -5.24
C SER A 340 2.82 -7.74 -6.48
N PHE A 341 3.13 -7.18 -7.65
CA PHE A 341 3.25 -7.94 -8.88
C PHE A 341 4.49 -8.82 -8.87
N GLY A 342 4.33 -10.03 -9.38
CA GLY A 342 5.41 -10.99 -9.52
C GLY A 342 5.42 -11.66 -10.87
N LYS A 343 6.05 -12.84 -10.90
CA LYS A 343 6.21 -13.64 -12.11
C LYS A 343 4.88 -14.02 -12.76
N GLU A 344 4.92 -14.30 -14.06
CA GLU A 344 3.79 -14.82 -14.84
C GLU A 344 2.55 -13.89 -14.82
N GLY A 345 2.73 -12.61 -14.51
CA GLY A 345 1.67 -11.60 -14.45
C GLY A 345 0.66 -11.84 -13.32
N TYR A 346 1.09 -12.43 -12.20
CA TYR A 346 0.27 -12.57 -11.00
C TYR A 346 0.53 -11.44 -10.01
N LEU A 347 -0.47 -11.11 -9.21
CA LEU A 347 -0.31 -10.39 -7.94
C LEU A 347 -0.13 -11.40 -6.81
N TYR A 348 0.67 -11.03 -5.81
CA TYR A 348 0.99 -11.84 -4.64
C TYR A 348 0.68 -11.05 -3.37
N THR A 349 0.20 -11.73 -2.34
CA THR A 349 -0.06 -11.12 -1.03
C THR A 349 0.24 -12.11 0.10
N GLY A 350 0.82 -11.63 1.19
CA GLY A 350 1.02 -12.39 2.42
C GLY A 350 -0.19 -12.29 3.34
N ALA A 351 -0.53 -13.36 4.05
CA ALA A 351 -1.53 -13.35 5.13
C ALA A 351 -0.86 -13.38 6.49
N ALA A 352 -0.80 -12.22 7.15
CA ALA A 352 0.05 -12.00 8.32
C ALA A 352 -0.60 -12.43 9.66
N GLN A 353 -1.92 -12.58 9.71
CA GLN A 353 -2.67 -12.86 10.95
C GLN A 353 -2.48 -11.79 12.06
N LEU A 354 -2.26 -10.52 11.70
CA LEU A 354 -1.95 -9.46 12.69
C LEU A 354 -2.98 -9.30 13.81
N PRO A 355 -4.30 -9.48 13.62
CA PRO A 355 -5.28 -9.43 14.70
C PRO A 355 -5.05 -10.46 15.80
N LEU A 356 -4.27 -11.51 15.53
CA LEU A 356 -3.94 -12.57 16.47
C LEU A 356 -2.54 -12.39 17.09
N SER A 357 -1.79 -11.36 16.67
CA SER A 357 -0.48 -11.02 17.25
C SER A 357 -0.62 -10.42 18.65
N ALA A 358 0.39 -10.60 19.50
CA ALA A 358 0.41 -9.94 20.81
C ALA A 358 0.26 -8.41 20.72
N ALA A 359 0.84 -7.80 19.68
CA ALA A 359 0.80 -6.36 19.44
C ALA A 359 -0.63 -5.82 19.25
N LEU A 360 -1.52 -6.57 18.58
CA LEU A 360 -2.90 -6.17 18.28
C LEU A 360 -3.96 -7.01 19.01
N ASN A 361 -3.55 -7.80 20.00
CA ASN A 361 -4.43 -8.69 20.75
C ASN A 361 -4.18 -8.62 22.27
N ASN A 362 -4.05 -7.41 22.80
CA ASN A 362 -3.90 -7.15 24.24
C ASN A 362 -2.76 -7.97 24.89
N GLY A 363 -1.63 -8.11 24.19
CA GLY A 363 -0.48 -8.89 24.65
C GLY A 363 -0.59 -10.41 24.46
N LYS A 364 -1.73 -10.94 23.97
CA LYS A 364 -1.94 -12.38 23.79
C LYS A 364 -1.64 -12.83 22.36
N ALA A 365 -0.53 -13.53 22.16
CA ALA A 365 -0.23 -14.18 20.89
C ALA A 365 -1.10 -15.43 20.69
N GLU A 366 -2.05 -15.37 19.76
CA GLU A 366 -2.92 -16.49 19.34
C GLU A 366 -2.65 -16.93 17.90
N ASN A 367 -1.80 -16.18 17.20
CA ASN A 367 -1.32 -16.52 15.87
C ASN A 367 -0.55 -17.85 15.88
N ARG A 368 -0.66 -18.61 14.79
CA ARG A 368 0.08 -19.87 14.62
C ARG A 368 0.23 -20.21 13.14
N PRO A 369 1.29 -20.94 12.77
CA PRO A 369 1.38 -21.56 11.47
C PRO A 369 0.17 -22.48 11.20
N PRO A 370 -0.20 -22.69 9.93
CA PRO A 370 0.46 -22.16 8.73
C PRO A 370 0.19 -20.67 8.46
N TYR A 371 1.18 -19.99 7.88
CA TYR A 371 1.02 -18.70 7.20
C TYR A 371 1.05 -18.91 5.69
N TYR A 372 0.54 -17.95 4.92
CA TYR A 372 0.34 -18.13 3.49
C TYR A 372 0.86 -16.96 2.67
N ILE A 373 1.42 -17.28 1.50
CA ILE A 373 1.48 -16.36 0.36
C ILE A 373 0.42 -16.83 -0.63
N PHE A 374 -0.49 -15.93 -0.99
CA PHE A 374 -1.46 -16.14 -2.05
C PHE A 374 -0.97 -15.53 -3.36
N ARG A 375 -1.45 -16.05 -4.48
CA ARG A 375 -1.37 -15.38 -5.79
C ARG A 375 -2.71 -15.39 -6.50
N PHE A 376 -2.95 -14.40 -7.35
CA PHE A 376 -4.16 -14.30 -8.18
C PHE A 376 -3.88 -13.51 -9.46
N LYS A 377 -4.73 -13.69 -10.48
CA LYS A 377 -4.63 -12.93 -11.72
C LYS A 377 -5.22 -11.53 -11.52
N PRO A 378 -4.48 -10.46 -11.86
CA PRO A 378 -5.01 -9.10 -11.94
C PRO A 378 -5.83 -8.90 -13.23
N LEU A 379 -6.47 -7.73 -13.37
CA LEU A 379 -7.21 -7.33 -14.58
C LEU A 379 -6.25 -6.95 -15.71
N ALA A 380 -5.14 -6.30 -15.39
CA ALA A 380 -4.04 -6.07 -16.32
C ALA A 380 -2.69 -6.41 -15.67
N ALA A 381 -1.66 -6.57 -16.50
CA ALA A 381 -0.30 -6.79 -16.01
C ALA A 381 0.19 -5.56 -15.23
N GLY A 382 1.05 -5.75 -14.24
CA GLY A 382 1.77 -4.69 -13.54
C GLY A 382 3.28 -4.87 -13.63
N VAL A 383 4.02 -4.01 -12.95
CA VAL A 383 5.48 -4.03 -12.94
C VAL A 383 5.96 -4.95 -11.80
N PRO A 384 6.66 -6.06 -12.08
CA PRO A 384 7.16 -6.94 -11.03
C PRO A 384 7.98 -6.20 -9.97
N GLY A 385 7.75 -6.51 -8.71
CA GLY A 385 8.41 -5.87 -7.57
C GLY A 385 7.75 -4.57 -7.08
N ASN A 386 6.79 -4.01 -7.83
CA ASN A 386 5.88 -2.93 -7.41
C ASN A 386 4.55 -3.45 -6.87
#